data_AF-A0A7M7PKN4-F1
#
_entry.id   AF-A0A7M7PKN4-F1
#
_cell.length_a   1.000
_cell.length_b   1.000
_cell.length_c   1.000
_cell.angle_alpha   90.00
_cell.angle_beta   90.00
_cell.angle_gamma   90.00
#
_symmetry.space_group_name_H-M   'P 1'
#
loop_
_entity.id
_entity.type
_entity.pdbx_description
1 polymer ?
#
loop_
_entity_poly.entity_id
_entity_poly.type
_entity_poly.pdbx_seq_one_letter_code
_entity_poly.pdbx_strand_id
1 'polypeptide(L)'
;MKQGIVAHVISPFPRGLHFCRVRRTSYTMNGFCLLYLLLILLMRSGDIENNPGPNTAVSTVSDMEFLRLAKDILPSYYEAVGISLGVSYSELQSILIQKSNNYPNAFLHVFMRWNVMQQPPHSNKRQLLADKLRAIDLGGLSDRLLTESQIPNITDTN
;
A
#
# COMPACT_ATOMS: atom_id res chain seq x y z
N MET A 1 28.12 51.11 53.89
CA MET A 1 27.43 49.88 54.33
C MET A 1 26.75 49.25 53.13
N LYS A 2 27.13 48.00 52.81
CA LYS A 2 26.52 47.15 51.78
C LYS A 2 25.25 46.49 52.32
N GLN A 3 24.23 46.33 51.47
CA GLN A 3 23.20 45.29 51.42
C GLN A 3 22.11 45.80 50.46
N GLY A 4 21.59 45.10 49.46
CA GLY A 4 21.69 43.71 49.00
C GLY A 4 20.43 43.49 48.18
N ILE A 5 20.56 43.35 46.84
CA ILE A 5 19.41 43.15 45.95
C ILE A 5 18.86 41.74 46.19
N VAL A 6 17.61 41.66 46.65
CA VAL A 6 16.88 40.38 46.75
C VAL A 6 16.06 40.20 45.48
N ALA A 7 16.48 39.27 44.64
CA ALA A 7 15.72 38.79 43.51
C ALA A 7 14.62 37.84 44.01
N HIS A 8 13.35 38.19 43.79
CA HIS A 8 12.25 37.26 43.97
C HIS A 8 12.20 36.30 42.77
N VAL A 9 12.54 35.04 43.01
CA VAL A 9 12.42 33.95 42.04
C VAL A 9 10.93 33.63 41.84
N ILE A 10 10.44 33.92 40.64
CA ILE A 10 9.09 33.59 40.19
C ILE A 10 9.08 32.13 39.76
N SER A 11 8.34 31.30 40.49
CA SER A 11 7.95 29.94 40.08
C SER A 11 6.96 30.01 38.91
N PRO A 12 7.17 29.31 37.78
CA PRO A 12 6.27 29.38 36.63
C PRO A 12 5.27 28.22 36.58
N PHE A 13 4.63 27.88 37.71
CA PHE A 13 3.48 26.96 37.69
C PHE A 13 2.21 27.64 38.22
N PRO A 14 1.32 28.12 37.34
CA PRO A 14 -0.08 28.31 37.67
C PRO A 14 -0.84 27.00 37.42
N ARG A 15 -1.38 26.47 38.53
CA ARG A 15 -2.47 25.49 38.54
C ARG A 15 -3.70 26.16 37.95
N GLY A 16 -4.23 25.63 36.85
CA GLY A 16 -5.46 26.14 36.25
C GLY A 16 -5.84 25.35 35.01
N LEU A 17 -6.69 24.33 35.18
CA LEU A 17 -7.37 23.66 34.08
C LEU A 17 -8.35 24.64 33.44
N HIS A 18 -7.88 25.39 32.44
CA HIS A 18 -8.77 26.12 31.54
C HIS A 18 -9.23 25.14 30.45
N PHE A 19 -10.40 24.56 30.69
CA PHE A 19 -11.17 23.84 29.69
C PHE A 19 -11.26 24.72 28.44
N CYS A 20 -10.64 24.30 27.34
CA CYS A 20 -10.82 24.96 26.05
C CYS A 20 -12.28 24.75 25.63
N ARG A 21 -13.12 25.73 25.94
CA ARG A 21 -14.47 25.86 25.40
C ARG A 21 -14.36 25.88 23.88
N VAL A 22 -14.72 24.77 23.23
CA VAL A 22 -15.03 24.75 21.80
C VAL A 22 -16.15 25.77 21.59
N ARG A 23 -15.80 26.95 21.06
CA ARG A 23 -16.79 27.85 20.48
C ARG A 23 -17.35 27.11 19.28
N ARG A 24 -18.51 26.48 19.47
CA ARG A 24 -19.35 26.01 18.36
C ARG A 24 -19.88 27.27 17.68
N THR A 25 -19.09 27.84 16.76
CA THR A 25 -19.61 28.78 15.78
C THR A 25 -20.50 27.95 14.86
N SER A 26 -21.81 28.00 15.10
CA SER A 26 -22.78 27.50 14.14
C SER A 26 -22.73 28.44 12.94
N TYR A 27 -21.82 28.18 12.00
CA TYR A 27 -21.85 28.83 10.71
C TYR A 27 -23.15 28.38 10.03
N THR A 28 -24.09 29.30 9.84
CA THR A 28 -25.20 29.08 8.91
C THR A 28 -24.57 28.96 7.53
N MET A 29 -24.38 27.72 7.05
CA MET A 29 -23.91 27.51 5.69
C MET A 29 -24.95 28.15 4.76
N ASN A 30 -24.59 29.25 4.11
CA ASN A 30 -25.43 29.88 3.09
C ASN A 30 -25.84 28.81 2.07
N GLY A 31 -27.07 28.87 1.56
CA GLY A 31 -27.63 27.84 0.66
C GLY A 31 -26.74 27.51 -0.54
N PHE A 32 -25.94 28.47 -1.02
CA PHE A 32 -24.92 28.28 -2.06
C PHE A 32 -23.81 27.30 -1.65
N CYS A 33 -23.42 27.31 -0.39
CA CYS A 33 -22.38 26.45 0.16
C CYS A 33 -22.88 25.01 0.30
N LEU A 34 -24.15 24.82 0.68
CA LEU A 34 -24.82 23.52 0.68
C LEU A 34 -24.99 22.98 -0.75
N LEU A 35 -25.35 23.83 -1.70
CA LEU A 35 -25.45 23.46 -3.11
C LEU A 35 -24.08 23.04 -3.68
N TYR A 36 -23.02 23.77 -3.35
CA TYR A 36 -21.66 23.43 -3.77
C TYR A 36 -21.17 22.10 -3.18
N LEU A 37 -21.44 21.84 -1.89
CA LEU A 37 -21.16 20.53 -1.29
C LEU A 37 -21.98 19.41 -1.94
N LEU A 38 -23.26 19.65 -2.22
CA LEU A 38 -24.13 18.69 -2.91
C LEU A 38 -23.59 18.38 -4.31
N LEU A 39 -23.15 19.38 -5.07
CA LEU A 39 -22.52 19.17 -6.38
C LEU A 39 -21.24 18.34 -6.28
N ILE A 40 -20.39 18.57 -5.27
CA ILE A 40 -19.19 17.74 -5.03
C ILE A 40 -19.59 16.29 -4.70
N LEU A 41 -20.62 16.09 -3.89
CA LEU A 41 -21.12 14.75 -3.55
C LEU A 41 -21.74 14.05 -4.76
N LEU A 42 -22.46 14.77 -5.62
CA LEU A 42 -23.05 14.23 -6.85
C LEU A 42 -21.99 13.88 -7.89
N MET A 43 -20.93 14.69 -8.03
CA MET A 43 -19.79 14.39 -8.91
C MET A 43 -19.00 13.17 -8.45
N ARG A 44 -19.07 12.80 -7.15
CA ARG A 44 -18.51 11.55 -6.60
C ARG A 44 -19.50 10.40 -6.53
N SER A 45 -20.79 10.66 -6.69
CA SER A 45 -21.83 9.64 -6.79
C SER A 45 -21.86 9.09 -8.22
N GLY A 46 -20.70 8.61 -8.68
CA GLY A 46 -20.66 7.72 -9.82
C GLY A 46 -21.48 6.49 -9.45
N ASP A 47 -22.51 6.23 -10.24
CA ASP A 47 -23.27 5.00 -10.17
C ASP A 47 -22.34 3.83 -10.52
N ILE A 48 -21.85 3.16 -9.48
CA ILE A 48 -21.31 1.81 -9.62
C ILE A 48 -22.45 0.86 -9.32
N GLU A 49 -23.32 0.68 -10.32
CA GLU A 49 -24.01 -0.59 -10.51
C GLU A 49 -22.93 -1.67 -10.70
N ASN A 50 -22.32 -2.08 -9.60
CA ASN A 50 -21.52 -3.28 -9.56
C ASN A 50 -22.50 -4.44 -9.50
N ASN A 51 -23.20 -4.68 -10.62
CA ASN A 51 -23.69 -6.00 -10.94
C ASN A 51 -22.42 -6.82 -11.27
N PRO A 52 -21.89 -7.64 -10.35
CA PRO A 52 -20.77 -8.48 -10.66
C PRO A 52 -21.36 -9.60 -11.51
N GLY A 53 -21.43 -9.37 -12.83
CA GLY A 53 -21.61 -10.43 -13.79
C GLY A 53 -20.59 -11.55 -13.50
N PRO A 54 -20.95 -12.80 -13.81
CA PRO A 54 -20.25 -13.96 -13.29
C PRO A 54 -18.77 -13.93 -13.72
N ASN A 55 -17.89 -13.80 -12.73
CA ASN A 55 -16.53 -14.30 -12.77
C ASN A 55 -15.69 -13.81 -13.97
N THR A 56 -15.49 -12.49 -14.09
CA THR A 56 -14.13 -12.05 -14.46
C THR A 56 -13.22 -12.41 -13.30
N ALA A 57 -12.66 -13.62 -13.34
CA ALA A 57 -11.52 -13.97 -12.52
C ALA A 57 -10.43 -12.93 -12.81
N VAL A 58 -10.37 -11.87 -12.02
CA VAL A 58 -9.24 -10.95 -12.00
C VAL A 58 -8.04 -11.87 -11.81
N SER A 59 -7.18 -11.95 -12.82
CA SER A 59 -6.01 -12.84 -12.81
C SER A 59 -5.05 -12.34 -11.72
N THR A 60 -5.36 -12.70 -10.49
CA THR A 60 -4.60 -12.41 -9.29
C THR A 60 -3.61 -13.55 -9.10
N VAL A 61 -2.37 -13.17 -8.79
CA VAL A 61 -1.36 -14.13 -8.34
C VAL A 61 -1.69 -14.47 -6.89
N SER A 62 -1.78 -15.76 -6.58
CA SER A 62 -2.11 -16.22 -5.23
C SER A 62 -0.94 -16.04 -4.26
N ASP A 63 -1.25 -15.94 -2.96
CA ASP A 63 -0.23 -15.84 -1.91
C ASP A 63 0.77 -17.00 -1.92
N MET A 64 0.29 -18.21 -2.27
CA MET A 64 1.16 -19.39 -2.37
C MET A 64 2.13 -19.30 -3.56
N GLU A 65 1.71 -18.72 -4.68
CA GLU A 65 2.60 -18.48 -5.82
C GLU A 65 3.64 -17.41 -5.49
N PHE A 66 3.25 -16.34 -4.79
CA PHE A 66 4.23 -15.36 -4.29
C PHE A 66 5.23 -15.98 -3.33
N LEU A 67 4.78 -16.87 -2.44
CA LEU A 67 5.68 -17.59 -1.53
C LEU A 67 6.65 -18.51 -2.28
N ARG A 68 6.20 -19.19 -3.34
CA ARG A 68 7.07 -20.02 -4.20
C ARG A 68 8.09 -19.17 -4.94
N LEU A 69 7.65 -18.09 -5.60
CA LEU A 69 8.54 -17.14 -6.26
C LEU A 69 9.60 -16.59 -5.30
N ALA A 70 9.19 -16.19 -4.10
CA ALA A 70 10.09 -15.65 -3.08
C ALA A 70 11.16 -16.64 -2.62
N LYS A 71 10.88 -17.95 -2.68
CA LYS A 71 11.84 -19.01 -2.35
C LYS A 71 12.75 -19.37 -3.53
N ASP A 72 12.22 -19.29 -4.75
CA ASP A 72 12.94 -19.69 -5.97
C ASP A 72 13.92 -18.61 -6.47
N ILE A 73 13.73 -17.35 -6.08
CA ILE A 73 14.60 -16.23 -6.49
C ILE A 73 15.84 -16.16 -5.59
N LEU A 74 17.02 -16.07 -6.21
CA LEU A 74 18.27 -15.88 -5.48
C LEU A 74 18.33 -14.50 -4.79
N PRO A 75 18.94 -14.40 -3.60
CA PRO A 75 19.14 -13.14 -2.88
C PRO A 75 19.78 -12.01 -3.71
N SER A 76 20.67 -12.36 -4.65
CA SER A 76 21.35 -11.39 -5.53
C SER A 76 20.40 -10.58 -6.41
N TYR A 77 19.19 -11.06 -6.65
CA TYR A 77 18.17 -10.35 -7.44
C TYR A 77 17.27 -9.45 -6.60
N TYR A 78 17.47 -9.36 -5.28
CA TYR A 78 16.55 -8.67 -4.38
C TYR A 78 16.29 -7.22 -4.77
N GLU A 79 17.36 -6.47 -5.03
CA GLU A 79 17.29 -5.07 -5.41
C GLU A 79 16.67 -4.90 -6.79
N ALA A 80 17.11 -5.72 -7.77
CA ALA A 80 16.60 -5.69 -9.14
C ALA A 80 15.09 -5.95 -9.20
N VAL A 81 14.61 -6.99 -8.50
CA VAL A 81 13.18 -7.33 -8.39
C VAL A 81 12.43 -6.18 -7.73
N GLY A 82 12.87 -5.71 -6.57
CA GLY A 82 12.20 -4.64 -5.84
C GLY A 82 12.06 -3.35 -6.63
N ILE A 83 13.15 -2.93 -7.28
CA ILE A 83 13.18 -1.72 -8.12
C ILE A 83 12.27 -1.90 -9.35
N SER A 84 12.27 -3.06 -10.00
CA SER A 84 11.41 -3.33 -11.16
C SER A 84 9.91 -3.21 -10.83
N LEU A 85 9.55 -3.52 -9.59
CA LEU A 85 8.21 -3.44 -9.02
C LEU A 85 7.89 -2.04 -8.44
N GLY A 86 8.80 -1.07 -8.57
CA GLY A 86 8.58 0.31 -8.14
C GLY A 86 8.84 0.56 -6.65
N VAL A 87 9.51 -0.35 -5.95
CA VAL A 87 9.95 -0.13 -4.56
C VAL A 87 11.32 0.54 -4.57
N SER A 88 11.47 1.62 -3.80
CA SER A 88 12.72 2.38 -3.74
C SER A 88 13.83 1.59 -3.02
N TYR A 89 15.09 1.86 -3.36
CA TYR A 89 16.24 1.19 -2.75
C TYR A 89 16.27 1.31 -1.22
N SER A 90 16.06 2.52 -0.67
CA SER A 90 16.06 2.77 0.79
C SER A 90 14.98 1.96 1.50
N GLU A 91 13.83 1.80 0.86
CA GLU A 91 12.73 1.00 1.36
C GLU A 91 13.03 -0.50 1.31
N LEU A 92 13.68 -0.98 0.24
CA LEU A 92 14.15 -2.36 0.17
C LEU A 92 15.14 -2.67 1.30
N GLN A 93 16.12 -1.79 1.55
CA GLN A 93 17.04 -1.96 2.67
C GLN A 93 16.30 -1.99 4.02
N SER A 94 15.31 -1.13 4.21
CA SER A 94 14.49 -1.10 5.43
C SER A 94 13.71 -2.40 5.63
N ILE A 95 13.10 -2.93 4.56
CA ILE A 95 12.39 -4.22 4.59
C ILE A 95 13.36 -5.35 4.91
N LEU A 96 14.54 -5.38 4.28
CA LEU A 96 15.53 -6.43 4.48
C LEU A 96 16.03 -6.47 5.93
N ILE A 97 16.31 -5.30 6.52
CA ILE A 97 16.67 -5.16 7.95
C ILE A 97 15.52 -5.62 8.84
N GLN A 98 14.28 -5.18 8.56
CA GLN A 98 13.09 -5.58 9.33
C GLN A 98 12.85 -7.10 9.29
N LYS A 99 13.20 -7.75 8.18
CA LYS A 99 13.11 -9.21 8.02
C LYS A 99 14.39 -9.93 8.45
N SER A 100 15.30 -9.26 9.15
CA SER A 100 16.54 -9.85 9.68
C SER A 100 17.40 -10.53 8.60
N ASN A 101 17.51 -9.91 7.42
CA ASN A 101 18.20 -10.45 6.25
C ASN A 101 17.64 -11.79 5.73
N ASN A 102 16.38 -12.12 6.07
CA ASN A 102 15.68 -13.25 5.49
C ASN A 102 15.12 -12.88 4.12
N TYR A 103 15.87 -13.21 3.07
CA TYR A 103 15.52 -12.86 1.69
C TYR A 103 14.17 -13.40 1.23
N PRO A 104 13.79 -14.68 1.43
CA PRO A 104 12.46 -15.14 1.07
C PRO A 104 11.33 -14.33 1.72
N ASN A 105 11.44 -14.01 3.00
CA ASN A 105 10.43 -13.19 3.68
C ASN A 105 10.44 -11.73 3.19
N ALA A 106 11.61 -11.19 2.83
CA ALA A 106 11.74 -9.86 2.27
C ALA A 106 11.13 -9.77 0.86
N PHE A 107 11.37 -10.76 0.00
CA PHE A 107 10.73 -10.90 -1.31
C PHE A 107 9.22 -11.01 -1.19
N LEU A 108 8.72 -11.89 -0.32
CA LEU A 108 7.29 -12.05 -0.10
C LEU A 108 6.65 -10.71 0.30
N HIS A 109 7.29 -9.97 1.20
CA HIS A 109 6.79 -8.65 1.60
C HIS A 109 6.73 -7.66 0.43
N VAL A 110 7.76 -7.63 -0.42
CA VAL A 110 7.79 -6.79 -1.63
C VAL A 110 6.66 -7.18 -2.59
N PHE A 111 6.44 -8.47 -2.83
CA PHE A 111 5.37 -8.96 -3.71
C PHE A 111 3.98 -8.61 -3.19
N MET A 112 3.72 -8.86 -1.90
CA MET A 112 2.43 -8.53 -1.28
C MET A 112 2.15 -7.02 -1.33
N ARG A 113 3.19 -6.20 -1.10
CA ARG A 113 3.08 -4.75 -1.22
C ARG A 113 2.75 -4.34 -2.66
N TRP A 114 3.47 -4.86 -3.64
CA TRP A 114 3.20 -4.58 -5.05
C TRP A 114 1.80 -5.02 -5.48
N ASN A 115 1.29 -6.13 -4.94
CA ASN A 115 -0.05 -6.63 -5.22
C ASN A 115 -1.17 -5.64 -4.81
N VAL A 116 -0.95 -4.85 -3.75
CA VAL A 116 -1.92 -3.84 -3.27
C VAL A 116 -1.70 -2.45 -3.86
N MET A 117 -0.62 -2.22 -4.61
CA MET A 117 -0.42 -0.96 -5.33
C MET A 117 -1.47 -0.80 -6.43
N GLN A 118 -1.88 0.45 -6.69
CA GLN A 118 -2.81 0.73 -7.80
C GLN A 118 -2.14 0.36 -9.13
N GLN A 119 -2.77 -0.56 -9.84
CA GLN A 119 -2.33 -1.00 -11.17
C GLN A 119 -3.18 -0.33 -12.25
N PRO A 120 -2.72 -0.29 -13.52
CA PRO A 120 -3.52 0.21 -14.61
C PRO A 120 -4.89 -0.48 -14.68
N PRO A 121 -5.98 0.25 -14.99
CA PRO A 121 -7.31 -0.34 -15.17
C PRO A 121 -7.28 -1.50 -16.18
N HIS A 122 -7.99 -2.58 -15.89
CA HIS A 122 -8.06 -3.78 -16.73
C HIS A 122 -6.72 -4.50 -16.99
N SER A 123 -5.67 -4.21 -16.21
CA SER A 123 -4.40 -4.93 -16.32
C SER A 123 -4.48 -6.35 -15.74
N ASN A 124 -3.90 -7.31 -16.47
CA ASN A 124 -3.66 -8.65 -15.93
C ASN A 124 -2.42 -8.59 -15.03
N LYS A 125 -2.62 -8.68 -13.69
CA LYS A 125 -1.53 -8.59 -12.72
C LYS A 125 -0.48 -9.67 -12.93
N ARG A 126 -0.90 -10.88 -13.24
CA ARG A 126 0.03 -11.99 -13.48
C ARG A 126 0.92 -11.73 -14.68
N GLN A 127 0.34 -11.28 -15.79
CA GLN A 127 1.12 -10.92 -16.98
C GLN A 127 2.11 -9.80 -16.66
N LEU A 128 1.66 -8.76 -15.95
CA LEU A 128 2.52 -7.64 -15.58
C LEU A 128 3.71 -8.09 -14.72
N LEU A 129 3.48 -8.98 -13.74
CA LEU A 129 4.56 -9.55 -12.94
C LEU A 129 5.52 -10.38 -13.79
N ALA A 130 4.99 -11.22 -14.68
CA ALA A 130 5.79 -12.04 -15.57
C ALA A 130 6.68 -11.17 -16.49
N ASP A 131 6.14 -10.06 -17.02
CA ASP A 131 6.89 -9.13 -17.86
C ASP A 131 8.02 -8.45 -17.07
N LYS A 132 7.76 -8.04 -15.83
CA LYS A 132 8.77 -7.46 -14.94
C LYS A 132 9.89 -8.43 -14.61
N LEU A 133 9.56 -9.69 -14.29
CA LEU A 133 10.56 -10.74 -14.02
C LEU A 133 11.41 -11.02 -15.26
N ARG A 134 10.79 -11.07 -16.45
CA ARG A 134 11.51 -11.27 -17.71
C ARG A 134 12.51 -10.16 -18.00
N ALA A 135 12.15 -8.91 -17.69
CA ALA A 135 13.00 -7.76 -17.92
C ALA A 135 14.28 -7.73 -17.05
N ILE A 136 14.37 -8.57 -16.03
CA ILE A 136 15.52 -8.68 -15.11
C ILE A 136 16.16 -10.08 -15.13
N ASP A 137 16.12 -10.73 -16.29
CA ASP A 137 16.70 -12.05 -16.56
C ASP A 137 16.10 -13.22 -15.76
N LEU A 138 14.93 -13.03 -15.12
CA LEU A 138 14.15 -14.09 -14.47
C LEU A 138 13.10 -14.69 -15.42
N GLY A 139 13.45 -14.84 -16.70
CA GLY A 139 12.57 -15.34 -17.76
C GLY A 139 11.97 -16.71 -17.47
N GLY A 140 12.74 -17.64 -16.92
CA GLY A 140 12.22 -18.97 -16.56
C GLY A 140 11.14 -18.95 -15.47
N LEU A 141 11.22 -18.00 -14.53
CA LEU A 141 10.16 -17.81 -13.51
C LEU A 141 8.94 -17.11 -14.11
N SER A 142 9.15 -16.18 -15.04
CA SER A 142 8.10 -15.55 -15.85
C SER A 142 7.28 -16.59 -16.62
N ASP A 143 7.94 -17.50 -17.34
CA ASP A 143 7.28 -18.55 -18.12
C ASP A 143 6.49 -19.53 -17.23
N ARG A 144 7.08 -19.94 -16.09
CA ARG A 144 6.39 -20.77 -15.09
C ARG A 144 5.15 -20.10 -14.54
N LEU A 145 5.24 -18.81 -14.19
CA LEU A 145 4.14 -18.04 -13.64
C LEU A 145 2.96 -17.97 -14.64
N LEU A 146 3.24 -17.86 -15.93
CA LEU A 146 2.19 -17.83 -16.97
C LEU A 146 1.60 -19.23 -17.22
N THR A 147 2.43 -20.28 -17.18
CA THR A 147 2.00 -21.66 -17.43
C THR A 147 1.15 -22.22 -16.28
N GLU A 148 1.51 -21.95 -15.02
CA GLU A 148 0.72 -22.40 -13.84
C GLU A 148 -0.69 -21.80 -13.82
N SER A 149 -0.91 -20.66 -14.47
CA SER A 149 -2.24 -20.04 -14.61
C SER A 149 -3.13 -20.73 -15.64
N GLN A 150 -2.54 -21.48 -16.58
CA GLN A 150 -3.25 -22.06 -17.71
C GLN A 150 -3.72 -23.49 -17.48
N ILE A 151 -3.36 -24.13 -16.36
CA ILE A 151 -3.88 -25.44 -15.99
C ILE A 151 -5.35 -25.24 -15.59
N PRO A 152 -6.33 -25.57 -16.45
CA PRO A 152 -7.71 -25.61 -16.03
C PRO A 152 -7.79 -26.76 -15.02
N ASN A 153 -8.54 -26.58 -13.93
CA ASN A 153 -8.88 -27.70 -13.08
C ASN A 153 -9.81 -28.63 -13.88
N ILE A 154 -9.24 -29.52 -14.70
CA ILE A 154 -9.98 -30.56 -15.41
C ILE A 154 -10.25 -31.67 -14.38
N THR A 155 -11.16 -31.41 -13.46
CA THR A 155 -11.83 -32.44 -12.65
C THR A 155 -13.33 -32.19 -12.75
N ASP A 156 -13.84 -32.24 -13.98
CA ASP A 156 -15.23 -32.55 -14.27
C ASP A 156 -15.21 -33.67 -15.32
N THR A 157 -14.90 -34.89 -14.89
CA THR A 157 -15.27 -36.09 -15.65
C THR A 157 -15.66 -37.21 -14.69
N ASN A 158 -16.95 -37.55 -14.82
CA ASN A 158 -17.72 -38.73 -14.41
C ASN A 158 -18.31 -38.77 -12.99
#